data_AF-A0A439LK32-F1
#
_entry.id   AF-A0A439LK32-F1
#
_cell.length_a   1.000
_cell.length_b   1.000
_cell.length_c   1.000
_cell.angle_alpha   90.00
_cell.angle_beta   90.00
_cell.angle_gamma   90.00
#
_symmetry.space_group_name_H-M   'P 1'
#
loop_
_entity.id
_entity.type
_entity.pdbx_description
1 polymer ?
#
loop_
_entity_poly.entity_id
_entity_poly.type
_entity_poly.pdbx_seq_one_letter_code
_entity_poly.pdbx_strand_id
1 'polypeptide(L)'
;LFVDTDCWRELIAEFAVDEREFVRRTAFAMMAWSVVHRKNEPEATFLDFLSIIEVHATDGRNFVKKAVNWALRSIGKRSMNLHGAALALAQKLAVSTDKTARWVGKDAARELSDAKTLERLVRKG
;
A
#
# COMPACT_ATOMS: atom_id res chain seq x y z
N LEU A 1 -1.28 17.13 9.08
CA LEU A 1 -1.84 15.77 8.94
C LEU A 1 -1.01 14.84 9.84
N PHE A 2 -1.51 13.70 10.39
CA PHE A 2 -0.72 12.87 11.33
C PHE A 2 0.65 12.41 10.77
N VAL A 3 0.77 12.30 9.47
CA VAL A 3 2.01 12.05 8.70
C VAL A 3 3.06 13.18 8.73
N ASP A 4 2.71 14.35 9.27
CA ASP A 4 3.63 15.48 9.48
C ASP A 4 4.27 15.44 10.88
N THR A 5 3.84 14.52 11.76
CA THR A 5 4.49 14.32 13.07
C THR A 5 5.71 13.42 12.93
N ASP A 6 6.71 13.60 13.80
CA ASP A 6 7.95 12.83 13.74
C ASP A 6 7.75 11.32 13.92
N CYS A 7 6.74 10.90 14.70
CA CYS A 7 6.42 9.51 15.02
C CYS A 7 5.39 8.85 14.07
N TRP A 8 5.24 9.37 12.85
CA TRP A 8 4.19 8.92 11.94
C TRP A 8 4.28 7.44 11.54
N ARG A 9 5.48 6.84 11.54
CA ARG A 9 5.69 5.43 11.22
C ARG A 9 5.20 4.52 12.35
N GLU A 10 5.49 4.92 13.58
CA GLU A 10 5.05 4.27 14.81
C GLU A 10 3.52 4.32 14.89
N LEU A 11 2.91 5.47 14.58
CA LEU A 11 1.45 5.61 14.49
C LEU A 11 0.82 4.70 13.42
N ILE A 12 1.47 4.53 12.27
CA ILE A 12 0.99 3.58 11.24
C ILE A 12 0.97 2.15 11.81
N ALA A 13 2.03 1.73 12.49
CA ALA A 13 2.10 0.39 13.07
C ALA A 13 1.05 0.19 14.18
N GLU A 14 0.89 1.17 15.06
CA GLU A 14 -0.11 1.15 16.13
C GLU A 14 -1.54 1.08 15.56
N PHE A 15 -1.85 1.93 14.58
CA PHE A 15 -3.17 1.96 13.99
C PHE A 15 -3.49 0.71 13.17
N ALA A 16 -2.51 0.11 12.50
CA ALA A 16 -2.74 -1.08 11.67
C ALA A 16 -3.28 -2.26 12.49
N VAL A 17 -2.79 -2.45 13.71
CA VAL A 17 -3.23 -3.55 14.59
C VAL A 17 -4.51 -3.24 15.36
N ASP A 18 -4.95 -1.98 15.41
CA ASP A 18 -6.18 -1.59 16.11
C ASP A 18 -7.41 -2.25 15.46
N GLU A 19 -8.33 -2.77 16.27
CA GLU A 19 -9.53 -3.46 15.79
C GLU A 19 -10.66 -2.50 15.37
N ARG A 20 -10.59 -1.22 15.70
CA ARG A 20 -11.60 -0.24 15.28
C ARG A 20 -11.39 0.09 13.80
N GLU A 21 -12.43 -0.11 12.99
CA GLU A 21 -12.34 -0.04 11.52
C GLU A 21 -11.68 1.25 11.02
N PHE A 22 -12.09 2.41 11.55
CA PHE A 22 -11.57 3.69 11.09
C PHE A 22 -10.17 4.01 11.60
N VAL A 23 -9.77 3.45 12.75
CA VAL A 23 -8.39 3.56 13.23
C VAL A 23 -7.49 2.75 12.30
N ARG A 24 -7.82 1.48 12.04
CA ARG A 24 -7.09 0.64 11.09
C ARG A 24 -7.03 1.23 9.68
N ARG A 25 -8.16 1.71 9.16
CA ARG A 25 -8.21 2.41 7.87
C ARG A 25 -7.22 3.58 7.80
N THR A 26 -7.04 4.30 8.92
CA THR A 26 -6.16 5.47 8.99
C THR A 26 -4.71 5.08 8.75
N ALA A 27 -4.25 3.93 9.25
CA ALA A 27 -2.89 3.42 8.98
C ALA A 27 -2.59 3.36 7.46
N PHE A 28 -3.47 2.72 6.68
CA PHE A 28 -3.26 2.55 5.24
C PHE A 28 -3.47 3.85 4.46
N ALA A 29 -4.36 4.74 4.92
CA ALA A 29 -4.48 6.08 4.36
C ALA A 29 -3.20 6.92 4.58
N MET A 30 -2.60 6.81 5.78
CA MET A 30 -1.32 7.45 6.09
C MET A 30 -0.19 6.90 5.23
N MET A 31 -0.12 5.58 5.02
CA MET A 31 0.83 4.97 4.07
C MET A 31 0.68 5.58 2.67
N ALA A 32 -0.54 5.54 2.10
CA ALA A 32 -0.79 6.07 0.76
C ALA A 32 -0.42 7.55 0.62
N TRP A 33 -0.76 8.37 1.63
CA TRP A 33 -0.41 9.79 1.64
C TRP A 33 1.11 10.00 1.73
N SER A 34 1.79 9.30 2.64
CA SER A 34 3.23 9.45 2.85
C SER A 34 4.04 9.14 1.59
N VAL A 35 3.61 8.13 0.82
CA VAL A 35 4.22 7.76 -0.46
C VAL A 35 4.14 8.90 -1.49
N VAL A 36 3.10 9.72 -1.47
CA VAL A 36 2.94 10.83 -2.42
C VAL A 36 3.72 12.07 -1.97
N HIS A 37 3.71 12.37 -0.67
CA HIS A 37 4.13 13.68 -0.18
C HIS A 37 5.53 13.70 0.44
N ARG A 38 6.02 12.59 1.01
CA ARG A 38 7.37 12.53 1.60
C ARG A 38 8.41 12.18 0.53
N LYS A 39 8.75 13.17 -0.30
CA LYS A 39 9.64 13.00 -1.47
C LYS A 39 11.07 12.58 -1.11
N ASN A 40 11.56 12.99 0.05
CA ASN A 40 12.93 12.71 0.52
C ASN A 40 13.00 11.47 1.42
N GLU A 41 11.88 10.83 1.71
CA GLU A 41 11.86 9.60 2.53
C GLU A 41 12.52 8.45 1.75
N PRO A 42 13.41 7.67 2.39
CA PRO A 42 14.04 6.51 1.77
C PRO A 42 13.01 5.51 1.24
N GLU A 43 13.32 4.88 0.11
CA GLU A 43 12.45 3.83 -0.44
C GLU A 43 12.29 2.64 0.51
N ALA A 44 13.31 2.34 1.32
CA ALA A 44 13.29 1.31 2.35
C ALA A 44 12.08 1.46 3.29
N THR A 45 11.76 2.69 3.71
CA THR A 45 10.59 2.98 4.55
C THR A 45 9.30 2.48 3.92
N PHE A 46 9.12 2.65 2.60
CA PHE A 46 7.91 2.20 1.90
C PHE A 46 7.92 0.71 1.58
N LEU A 47 9.10 0.10 1.44
CA LEU A 47 9.22 -1.36 1.33
C LEU A 47 8.74 -2.05 2.61
N ASP A 48 9.08 -1.49 3.78
CA ASP A 48 8.64 -2.05 5.06
C ASP A 48 7.11 -2.08 5.20
N PHE A 49 6.40 -1.12 4.62
CA PHE A 49 4.94 -1.09 4.61
C PHE A 49 4.28 -2.25 3.84
N LEU A 50 4.99 -2.88 2.89
CA LEU A 50 4.44 -4.02 2.15
C LEU A 50 4.14 -5.20 3.07
N SER A 51 4.95 -5.40 4.13
CA SER A 51 4.72 -6.45 5.13
C SER A 51 3.42 -6.21 5.91
N ILE A 52 3.16 -4.97 6.32
CA ILE A 52 1.95 -4.58 7.05
C ILE A 52 0.73 -4.71 6.13
N ILE A 53 0.84 -4.27 4.87
CA ILE A 53 -0.22 -4.43 3.86
C ILE A 53 -0.58 -5.89 3.68
N GLU A 54 0.42 -6.78 3.60
CA GLU A 54 0.20 -8.22 3.43
C GLU A 54 -0.57 -8.81 4.62
N VAL A 55 -0.14 -8.53 5.85
CA VAL A 55 -0.77 -9.03 7.08
C VAL A 55 -2.26 -8.67 7.15
N HIS A 56 -2.62 -7.47 6.68
CA HIS A 56 -3.99 -6.95 6.76
C HIS A 56 -4.79 -7.06 5.45
N ALA A 57 -4.25 -7.74 4.43
CA ALA A 57 -4.91 -7.87 3.12
C ALA A 57 -6.22 -8.70 3.16
N THR A 58 -6.41 -9.49 4.22
CA THR A 58 -7.60 -10.33 4.42
C THR A 58 -8.75 -9.61 5.14
N ASP A 59 -8.54 -8.37 5.60
CA ASP A 59 -9.56 -7.61 6.33
C ASP A 59 -10.77 -7.29 5.44
N GLY A 60 -11.89 -7.99 5.68
CA GLY A 60 -13.09 -7.91 4.85
C GLY A 60 -13.86 -6.59 4.93
N ARG A 61 -13.53 -5.70 5.88
CA ARG A 61 -14.27 -4.45 6.10
C ARG A 61 -14.04 -3.48 4.95
N ASN A 62 -15.13 -2.91 4.45
CA ASN A 62 -15.11 -2.21 3.16
C ASN A 62 -14.15 -1.01 3.14
N PHE A 63 -14.06 -0.25 4.23
CA PHE A 63 -13.17 0.90 4.27
C PHE A 63 -11.70 0.48 4.43
N VAL A 64 -11.43 -0.56 5.21
CA VAL A 64 -10.07 -1.09 5.41
C VAL A 64 -9.54 -1.70 4.12
N LYS A 65 -10.25 -2.65 3.49
CA LYS A 65 -9.76 -3.29 2.25
C LYS A 65 -9.49 -2.30 1.12
N LYS A 66 -10.30 -1.24 1.02
CA LYS A 66 -10.11 -0.17 0.03
C LYS A 66 -8.86 0.65 0.34
N ALA A 67 -8.61 0.93 1.61
CA ALA A 67 -7.41 1.64 2.05
C ALA A 67 -6.14 0.79 1.85
N VAL A 68 -6.18 -0.52 2.18
CA VAL A 68 -5.08 -1.48 1.92
C VAL A 68 -4.72 -1.51 0.43
N ASN A 69 -5.72 -1.71 -0.43
CA ASN A 69 -5.54 -1.68 -1.89
C ASN A 69 -4.94 -0.33 -2.34
N TRP A 70 -5.47 0.79 -1.84
CA TRP A 70 -4.96 2.12 -2.19
C TRP A 70 -3.50 2.33 -1.76
N ALA A 71 -3.10 1.86 -0.58
CA ALA A 71 -1.71 1.92 -0.11
C ALA A 71 -0.78 1.12 -1.03
N LEU A 72 -1.14 -0.14 -1.33
CA LEU A 72 -0.36 -1.02 -2.21
C LEU A 72 -0.13 -0.40 -3.59
N ARG A 73 -1.19 0.09 -4.22
CA ARG A 73 -1.09 0.77 -5.53
C ARG A 73 -0.28 2.04 -5.45
N SER A 74 -0.41 2.81 -4.36
CA SER A 74 0.34 4.06 -4.20
C SER A 74 1.85 3.78 -4.13
N ILE A 75 2.27 2.79 -3.33
CA ILE A 75 3.67 2.35 -3.24
C ILE A 75 4.21 1.96 -4.62
N GLY A 76 3.50 1.07 -5.32
CA GLY A 76 3.94 0.60 -6.64
C GLY A 76 3.94 1.65 -7.75
N LYS A 77 3.36 2.83 -7.49
CA LYS A 77 3.29 3.96 -8.44
C LYS A 77 4.34 5.04 -8.17
N ARG A 78 5.22 4.85 -7.17
CA ARG A 78 6.23 5.85 -6.76
C ARG A 78 7.50 5.78 -7.61
N SER A 79 8.13 4.61 -7.70
CA SER A 79 9.40 4.37 -8.41
C SER A 79 9.48 2.94 -8.94
N MET A 80 10.43 2.64 -9.84
CA MET A 80 10.59 1.30 -10.43
C MET A 80 10.95 0.22 -9.40
N ASN A 81 11.75 0.55 -8.39
CA ASN A 81 12.11 -0.39 -7.33
C ASN A 81 10.88 -0.77 -6.49
N LEU A 82 10.14 0.24 -6.01
CA LEU A 82 8.89 0.02 -5.27
C LEU A 82 7.80 -0.64 -6.14
N HIS A 83 7.79 -0.36 -7.44
CA HIS A 83 6.90 -0.98 -8.40
C HIS A 83 7.08 -2.50 -8.43
N GLY A 84 8.32 -2.98 -8.60
CA GLY A 84 8.61 -4.41 -8.63
C GLY A 84 8.13 -5.13 -7.38
N ALA A 85 8.45 -4.58 -6.20
CA ALA A 85 8.05 -5.15 -4.92
C ALA A 85 6.51 -5.16 -4.71
N ALA A 86 5.84 -4.04 -5.02
CA ALA A 86 4.40 -3.92 -4.88
C ALA A 86 3.64 -4.82 -5.88
N LEU A 87 4.13 -4.94 -7.12
CA LEU A 87 3.54 -5.81 -8.13
C LEU A 87 3.68 -7.30 -7.73
N ALA A 88 4.84 -7.69 -7.21
CA ALA A 88 5.05 -9.05 -6.70
C ALA A 88 4.08 -9.38 -5.55
N LEU A 89 3.90 -8.47 -4.59
CA LEU A 89 2.91 -8.65 -3.52
C LEU A 89 1.47 -8.70 -4.08
N ALA A 90 1.12 -7.83 -5.03
CA ALA A 90 -0.19 -7.84 -5.65
C ALA A 90 -0.49 -9.18 -6.36
N GLN A 91 0.49 -9.73 -7.08
CA GLN A 91 0.38 -11.04 -7.74
C GLN A 91 0.23 -12.18 -6.72
N LYS A 92 1.00 -12.15 -5.62
CA LYS A 92 0.86 -13.11 -4.51
C LYS A 92 -0.54 -13.08 -3.92
N LEU A 93 -1.08 -11.89 -3.63
CA LEU A 93 -2.43 -11.73 -3.11
C LEU A 93 -3.50 -12.17 -4.12
N ALA A 94 -3.29 -11.95 -5.42
CA ALA A 94 -4.25 -12.27 -6.49
C ALA A 94 -4.56 -13.77 -6.63
N VAL A 95 -3.68 -14.64 -6.13
CA VAL A 95 -3.87 -16.11 -6.12
C VAL A 95 -4.31 -16.65 -4.75
N SER A 96 -4.55 -15.77 -3.77
CA SER A 96 -5.01 -16.17 -2.43
C SER A 96 -6.38 -16.86 -2.46
N THR A 97 -6.58 -17.82 -1.56
CA THR A 97 -7.88 -18.45 -1.30
C THR A 97 -8.85 -17.48 -0.60
N ASP A 98 -8.33 -16.53 0.18
CA ASP A 98 -9.13 -15.47 0.79
C ASP A 98 -9.68 -14.50 -0.27
N LYS A 99 -10.99 -14.23 -0.21
CA LYS A 99 -11.67 -13.40 -1.21
C LYS A 99 -11.27 -11.93 -1.17
N THR A 100 -10.93 -11.41 0.02
CA THR A 100 -10.55 -10.01 0.21
C THR A 100 -9.14 -9.79 -0.31
N ALA A 101 -8.19 -10.62 0.11
CA ALA A 101 -6.81 -10.59 -0.37
C ALA A 101 -6.76 -10.76 -1.89
N ARG A 102 -7.51 -11.72 -2.44
CA ARG A 102 -7.63 -11.92 -3.88
C ARG A 102 -8.17 -10.71 -4.62
N TRP A 103 -9.17 -10.02 -4.06
CA TRP A 103 -9.70 -8.79 -4.65
C TRP A 103 -8.65 -7.66 -4.63
N VAL A 104 -7.97 -7.45 -3.49
CA VAL A 104 -6.89 -6.46 -3.36
C VAL A 104 -5.79 -6.72 -4.38
N GLY A 105 -5.32 -7.97 -4.46
CA GLY A 105 -4.23 -8.37 -5.35
C GLY A 105 -4.59 -8.22 -6.82
N LYS A 106 -5.75 -8.71 -7.26
CA LYS A 106 -6.19 -8.61 -8.66
C LYS A 106 -6.35 -7.17 -9.12
N ASP A 107 -6.95 -6.32 -8.29
CA ASP A 107 -7.16 -4.92 -8.65
C ASP A 107 -5.84 -4.14 -8.69
N ALA A 108 -4.97 -4.33 -7.69
CA ALA A 108 -3.65 -3.69 -7.68
C ALA A 108 -2.76 -4.17 -8.83
N ALA A 109 -2.70 -5.48 -9.09
CA ALA A 109 -1.90 -6.02 -10.19
C ALA A 109 -2.37 -5.51 -11.56
N ARG A 110 -3.69 -5.38 -11.77
CA ARG A 110 -4.23 -4.80 -13.00
C ARG A 110 -3.77 -3.36 -13.20
N GLU A 111 -3.86 -2.51 -12.18
CA GLU A 111 -3.48 -1.10 -12.31
C GLU A 111 -1.96 -0.91 -12.42
N LEU A 112 -1.17 -1.70 -11.69
CA LEU A 112 0.29 -1.62 -11.73
C LEU A 112 0.82 -2.11 -13.09
N SER A 113 0.23 -3.14 -13.67
CA SER A 113 0.60 -3.63 -15.01
C SER A 113 0.05 -2.78 -16.16
N ASP A 114 -0.71 -1.71 -15.89
CA ASP A 114 -1.24 -0.84 -16.94
C ASP A 114 -0.11 -0.11 -17.68
N ALA A 115 -0.17 -0.09 -19.01
CA ALA A 115 0.86 0.51 -19.86
C ALA A 115 1.14 1.97 -19.49
N LYS A 116 0.11 2.77 -19.17
CA LYS A 116 0.30 4.18 -18.78
C LYS A 116 1.01 4.30 -17.44
N THR A 117 0.75 3.38 -16.51
CA THR A 117 1.45 3.33 -15.23
C THR A 117 2.94 3.06 -15.45
N LEU A 118 3.27 2.06 -16.26
CA LEU A 118 4.65 1.68 -16.58
C LEU A 118 5.39 2.79 -17.33
N GLU A 119 4.79 3.36 -18.38
CA GLU A 119 5.37 4.48 -19.14
C GLU A 119 5.70 5.67 -18.23
N ARG A 120 4.81 6.01 -17.29
CA ARG A 120 5.02 7.10 -16.35
C ARG A 120 6.17 6.82 -15.38
N LEU A 121 6.36 5.57 -14.97
CA LEU A 121 7.46 5.19 -14.08
C LEU A 121 8.80 5.21 -14.82
N VAL A 122 8.84 4.72 -16.06
CA VAL A 122 10.04 4.78 -16.91
C VAL A 122 10.46 6.23 -17.16
N ARG A 123 9.52 7.17 -17.37
CA ARG A 123 9.85 8.61 -17.53
C ARG A 123 10.38 9.29 -16.26
N LYS A 124 10.20 8.68 -15.09
CA LYS A 124 10.63 9.23 -13.79
C LYS A 124 11.99 8.72 -13.35
N GLY A 125 12.42 7.56 -13.83
CA GLY A 125 13.75 7.01 -13.61
C GLY A 125 14.75 7.61 -14.58
#